data_AF-A0A4R4LVC2-F1
#
_entry.id   AF-A0A4R4LVC2-F1
#
_cell.length_a   1.000
_cell.length_b   1.000
_cell.length_c   1.000
_cell.angle_alpha   90.00
_cell.angle_beta   90.00
_cell.angle_gamma   90.00
#
_symmetry.space_group_name_H-M   'P 1'
#
loop_
_entity.id
_entity.type
_entity.pdbx_description
1 polymer ?
#
loop_
_entity_poly.entity_id
_entity_poly.type
_entity_poly.pdbx_seq_one_letter_code
_entity_poly.pdbx_strand_id
1 'polypeptide(L)' 'MTVRKIRAHVEMGIQTVTEYLDLPDGWDDWEASRRDAYLVETAVTLQNNEAPCGACVVEVDENDREIRVVDDNEQDGA' A
#
# COMPACT_ATOMS: atom_id res chain seq x y z
N MET A 1 -18.24 -10.91 -6.22
CA MET A 1 -16.83 -10.94 -5.78
C MET A 1 -16.39 -9.50 -5.75
N THR A 2 -16.04 -8.97 -4.58
CA THR A 2 -15.55 -7.59 -4.48
C THR A 2 -14.14 -7.56 -5.04
N VAL A 3 -13.92 -6.83 -6.13
CA VAL A 3 -12.57 -6.71 -6.71
C VAL A 3 -11.78 -5.78 -5.81
N ARG A 4 -10.76 -6.28 -5.11
CA ARG A 4 -9.89 -5.45 -4.25
C ARG A 4 -8.52 -5.30 -4.89
N LYS A 5 -7.86 -4.18 -4.62
CA LYS A 5 -6.54 -3.84 -5.16
C LYS A 5 -5.69 -3.15 -4.11
N ILE A 6 -4.39 -3.09 -4.36
CA ILE A 6 -3.47 -2.26 -3.59
C ILE A 6 -3.28 -0.97 -4.37
N ARG A 7 -3.59 0.16 -3.76
CA ARG A 7 -3.32 1.49 -4.31
C ARG A 7 -2.03 2.00 -3.70
N ALA A 8 -1.03 2.25 -4.54
CA ALA A 8 0.26 2.79 -4.16
C ALA A 8 0.39 4.25 -4.60
N HIS A 9 0.77 5.12 -3.69
CA HIS A 9 1.13 6.52 -3.95
C HIS A 9 2.65 6.65 -3.86
N VAL A 10 3.28 7.01 -4.97
CA VAL A 10 4.73 7.09 -5.15
C VAL A 10 5.11 8.55 -5.34
N GLU A 11 5.86 9.11 -4.39
CA GLU A 11 6.30 10.51 -4.40
C GLU A 11 7.68 10.64 -5.05
N MET A 12 7.71 11.25 -6.24
CA MET A 12 8.92 11.50 -7.04
C MET A 12 9.41 12.95 -6.91
N GLY A 13 9.26 13.54 -5.72
CA GLY A 13 9.60 14.94 -5.47
C GLY A 13 8.42 15.89 -5.68
N ILE A 14 8.30 16.47 -6.88
CA ILE A 14 7.22 17.44 -7.18
C ILE A 14 5.96 16.80 -7.75
N GLN A 15 5.98 15.49 -7.97
CA GLN A 15 4.88 14.72 -8.53
C GLN A 15 4.62 13.50 -7.66
N THR A 16 3.34 13.21 -7.45
CA THR A 16 2.87 11.96 -6.85
C THR A 16 2.16 11.15 -7.93
N VAL A 17 2.57 9.90 -8.10
CA VAL A 17 1.94 8.96 -9.03
C VAL A 17 1.15 7.93 -8.23
N THR A 18 -0.08 7.66 -8.66
CA THR A 18 -0.90 6.60 -8.07
C THR A 18 -0.92 5.38 -8.98
N GLU A 19 -0.52 4.24 -8.45
CA GLU A 19 -0.48 2.96 -9.14
C GLU A 19 -1.40 1.95 -8.46
N TYR A 20 -1.95 1.03 -9.25
CA TYR A 20 -2.85 -0.01 -8.75
C TYR A 20 -2.24 -1.38 -9.01
N LEU A 21 -1.90 -2.07 -7.93
CA LEU A 21 -1.34 -3.41 -7.96
C LEU A 21 -2.43 -4.43 -7.64
N ASP A 22 -2.36 -5.58 -8.31
CA ASP A 22 -3.26 -6.70 -8.03
C ASP A 22 -2.90 -7.35 -6.69
N LEU A 23 -3.92 -7.87 -6.00
CA LEU A 23 -3.71 -8.61 -4.77
C LEU A 23 -3.11 -9.99 -5.07
N PRO A 24 -2.21 -10.48 -4.21
CA PRO A 24 -1.66 -11.82 -4.35
C PRO A 24 -2.74 -12.89 -4.12
N ASP A 25 -2.52 -14.06 -4.71
CA ASP A 25 -3.46 -15.17 -4.61
C ASP A 25 -3.64 -15.63 -3.15
N GLY A 26 -4.89 -15.84 -2.75
CA GLY A 26 -5.24 -16.16 -1.36
C GLY A 26 -5.10 -14.98 -0.38
N TRP A 27 -5.07 -13.72 -0.85
CA TRP A 27 -5.02 -12.54 0.03
C TRP A 27 -6.06 -12.60 1.16
N ASP A 28 -7.30 -12.99 0.88
CA ASP A 28 -8.38 -13.11 1.86
C ASP A 28 -8.17 -14.23 2.90
N ASP A 29 -7.28 -15.19 2.64
CA ASP A 29 -6.89 -16.26 3.57
C ASP A 29 -5.70 -15.83 4.46
N TRP A 30 -4.95 -14.81 4.06
CA TRP A 30 -3.81 -14.33 4.84
C TRP A 30 -4.26 -13.69 6.15
N GLU A 31 -3.47 -13.90 7.20
CA GLU A 31 -3.65 -13.21 8.47
C GLU A 31 -3.47 -11.70 8.31
N ALA A 32 -4.19 -10.92 9.13
CA ALA A 32 -4.18 -9.47 9.07
C ALA A 32 -2.76 -8.86 9.16
N SER A 33 -1.88 -9.45 9.98
CA SER A 33 -0.48 -9.01 10.13
C SER A 33 0.39 -9.34 8.93
N ARG A 34 0.08 -10.44 8.22
CA ARG A 34 0.80 -10.80 6.99
C ARG A 34 0.44 -9.87 5.84
N ARG A 35 -0.83 -9.50 5.73
CA ARG A 35 -1.28 -8.48 4.76
C ARG A 35 -0.62 -7.15 5.03
N ASP A 36 -0.57 -6.75 6.30
CA ASP A 36 0.08 -5.53 6.75
C ASP A 36 1.58 -5.50 6.39
N ALA A 37 2.31 -6.55 6.76
CA ALA A 37 3.72 -6.70 6.40
C ALA A 37 3.93 -6.62 4.87
N TYR A 38 3.07 -7.27 4.07
CA TYR A 38 3.15 -7.21 2.62
C TYR A 38 2.93 -5.80 2.05
N LEU A 39 1.97 -5.05 2.60
CA LEU A 39 1.75 -3.65 2.23
C LEU A 39 2.99 -2.82 2.57
N VAL A 40 3.52 -2.92 3.79
CA VAL A 40 4.74 -2.21 4.20
C VAL A 40 5.92 -2.55 3.29
N GLU A 41 6.17 -3.85 3.03
CA GLU A 41 7.25 -4.29 2.14
C GLU A 41 7.08 -3.74 0.72
N THR A 42 5.84 -3.65 0.23
CA THR A 42 5.53 -3.07 -1.09
C THR A 42 5.82 -1.57 -1.11
N ALA A 43 5.37 -0.82 -0.09
CA ALA A 43 5.70 0.60 0.05
C ALA A 43 7.20 0.84 0.10
N VAL A 44 7.92 0.10 0.93
CA VAL A 44 9.39 0.20 1.05
C VAL A 44 10.07 -0.14 -0.28
N THR A 45 9.58 -1.15 -1.00
CA THR A 45 10.14 -1.52 -2.31
C THR A 45 9.95 -0.41 -3.35
N LEU A 46 8.76 0.19 -3.40
CA LEU A 46 8.47 1.31 -4.30
C LEU A 46 9.29 2.55 -3.91
N GLN A 47 9.42 2.84 -2.62
CA GLN A 47 10.25 3.93 -2.12
C GLN A 47 11.72 3.76 -2.55
N ASN A 48 12.28 2.56 -2.41
CA ASN A 48 13.69 2.30 -2.76
C ASN A 48 13.95 2.34 -4.27
N ASN A 49 12.99 1.96 -5.11
CA ASN A 49 13.18 1.91 -6.57
C ASN A 49 12.75 3.18 -7.29
N GLU A 50 11.60 3.75 -6.92
CA GLU A 50 10.85 4.70 -7.75
C GLU A 50 10.48 5.99 -7.00
N ALA A 51 10.40 5.96 -5.66
CA ALA A 51 9.93 7.06 -4.82
C ALA A 51 11.05 7.63 -3.91
N PRO A 52 11.94 8.49 -4.44
CA PRO A 52 13.01 9.09 -3.64
C PRO A 52 12.51 9.94 -2.46
N CYS A 53 11.23 10.33 -2.45
CA CYS A 53 10.65 11.15 -1.40
C CYS A 53 9.71 10.40 -0.44
N GLY A 54 9.06 9.32 -0.89
CA GLY A 54 8.08 8.61 -0.07
C GLY A 54 7.19 7.69 -0.90
N ALA A 55 6.78 6.57 -0.32
CA ALA A 55 5.74 5.74 -0.92
C ALA A 55 4.77 5.27 0.17
N CYS A 56 3.47 5.30 -0.13
CA CYS A 56 2.41 4.81 0.75
C CYS A 56 1.54 3.82 -0.03
N VAL A 57 1.17 2.69 0.57
CA VAL A 57 0.27 1.73 -0.07
C VAL A 57 -0.90 1.38 0.83
N VAL A 58 -2.08 1.25 0.23
CA VAL A 58 -3.34 0.97 0.94
C VAL A 58 -4.16 -0.06 0.19
N GLU A 59 -4.93 -0.86 0.92
CA GLU A 59 -5.91 -1.75 0.31
C GLU A 59 -7.19 -0.97 -0.02
N VAL A 60 -7.64 -1.04 -1.28
CA VAL A 60 -8.86 -0.41 -1.77
C VAL A 60 -9.84 -1.43 -2.35
N ASP A 61 -11.13 -1.14 -2.24
CA ASP A 61 -12.18 -1.90 -2.92
C ASP A 61 -12.36 -1.49 -4.39
N GLU A 62 -13.31 -2.12 -5.09
CA GLU A 62 -13.62 -1.87 -6.49
C GLU A 62 -14.11 -0.43 -6.75
N ASN A 63 -14.59 0.25 -5.71
CA ASN A 63 -15.02 1.65 -5.73
C ASN A 63 -13.93 2.62 -5.27
N ASP A 64 -12.67 2.18 -5.18
CA ASP A 64 -11.53 2.95 -4.67
C ASP A 64 -11.68 3.42 -3.22
N ARG A 65 -12.52 2.75 -2.42
CA ARG A 65 -12.64 3.08 -0.99
C ARG A 65 -11.56 2.33 -0.23
N GLU A 66 -10.85 3.09 0.59
CA GLU A 66 -9.82 2.58 1.46
C GLU A 66 -10.44 1.65 2.50
N ILE A 67 -10.06 0.37 2.41
CA ILE A 67 -10.48 -0.66 3.36
C ILE A 67 -9.54 -0.64 4.56
N ARG A 68 -8.25 -0.34 4.33
CA ARG A 68 -7.23 -0.30 5.38
C ARG A 68 -6.07 0.62 4.99
N VAL A 69 -5.73 1.54 5.89
CA VAL A 69 -4.56 2.43 5.78
C VAL A 69 -3.45 1.83 6.62
N VAL A 70 -2.31 1.52 6.01
CA VAL A 70 -1.06 1.23 6.73
C VAL A 70 -0.21 2.47 6.56
N ASP A 71 -0.35 3.40 7.49
CA ASP A 71 0.42 4.64 7.48
C ASP A 71 1.78 4.37 8.13
N ASP A 72 2.87 4.53 7.39
CA ASP A 72 4.25 4.40 7.91
C ASP A 72 4.59 5.54 8.91
N ASN A 73 3.68 6.50 9.13
CA ASN A 73 3.95 7.66 9.99
C ASN A 73 3.55 7.48 11.47
N GLU A 74 3.14 6.28 11.92
CA GLU A 74 2.97 5.98 13.36
C GLU A 74 4.27 5.54 14.07
N GLN A 75 5.44 6.03 13.65
CA GLN A 75 6.68 5.97 14.43
C GLN A 75 6.86 7.16 15.40
N ASP A 76 5.79 7.85 15.81
CA ASP A 76 5.83 8.87 16.86
C ASP A 76 4.80 8.55 17.96
N GLY A 77 5.25 7.95 19.07
CA GLY A 77 4.46 7.94 20.31
C GLY A 77 4.57 6.72 21.22
N ALA A 78 5.74 6.51 21.86
CA ALA A 78 5.81 6.00 23.24
C ALA A 78 7.18 6.31 23.88
#